data_AF-A0A397YAB9-F1
#
_entry.id   AF-A0A397YAB9-F1
#
_cell.length_a   1.000
_cell.length_b   1.000
_cell.length_c   1.000
_cell.angle_alpha   90.00
_cell.angle_beta   90.00
_cell.angle_gamma   90.00
#
_symmetry.space_group_name_H-M   'P 1'
#
loop_
_entity.id
_entity.type
_entity.pdbx_description
1 polymer ?
#
loop_
_entity_poly.entity_id
_entity_poly.type
_entity_poly.pdbx_seq_one_letter_code
_entity_poly.pdbx_strand_id
1 'polypeptide(L)'
;MGRVIRAQRKSACHWFRLQVPHSPPQGLDYGERNGYLKDPGRGAPLARVDFRHPIRYKKQKELFVAAEGMYTGQFLYCGKKATLVVGNVLPLRSIPEGAVVCNVELHVGDRGAPARASGDYSIVIAHNHDNDTTRWRKNREAHFLRQVTHAYHKYRVKRNCWPIVRGLAMNPVEHPHGGGNRQHIGHASTKVGLIAARRTGHLRGQAAASAAKSE
;
A
#
# COMPACT_ATOMS: atom_id res chain seq x y z
N MET A 1 -15.06 -34.15 -12.12
CA MET A 1 -15.20 -33.00 -11.20
C MET A 1 -13.83 -32.35 -10.99
N GLY A 2 -13.69 -31.04 -11.18
CA GLY A 2 -12.41 -30.34 -11.02
C GLY A 2 -12.07 -30.02 -9.55
N ARG A 3 -10.80 -29.75 -9.24
CA ARG A 3 -10.38 -29.26 -7.91
C ARG A 3 -10.54 -27.75 -7.80
N VAL A 4 -10.71 -27.27 -6.57
CA VAL A 4 -10.74 -25.83 -6.26
C VAL A 4 -9.35 -25.22 -6.48
N ILE A 5 -9.26 -24.24 -7.38
CA ILE A 5 -7.99 -23.63 -7.77
C ILE A 5 -7.42 -22.73 -6.66
N ARG A 6 -6.10 -22.53 -6.68
CA ARG A 6 -5.41 -21.66 -5.70
C ARG A 6 -6.07 -20.29 -5.57
N ALA A 7 -6.52 -19.67 -6.67
CA ALA A 7 -7.16 -18.36 -6.66
C ALA A 7 -8.43 -18.32 -5.78
N GLN A 8 -9.26 -19.36 -5.84
CA GLN A 8 -10.47 -19.50 -5.02
C GLN A 8 -10.15 -19.84 -3.56
N ARG A 9 -9.10 -20.64 -3.32
CA ARG A 9 -8.66 -21.00 -1.97
C ARG A 9 -8.12 -19.83 -1.15
N LYS A 10 -7.75 -18.72 -1.80
CA LYS A 10 -7.09 -17.58 -1.14
C LYS A 10 -7.96 -16.92 -0.06
N SER A 11 -9.28 -16.90 -0.20
CA SER A 11 -10.20 -16.26 0.76
C SER A 11 -10.58 -17.20 1.91
N ALA A 12 -10.77 -18.48 1.64
CA ALA A 12 -11.32 -19.44 2.60
C ALA A 12 -10.27 -20.17 3.44
N CYS A 13 -9.03 -20.31 2.95
CA CYS A 13 -8.04 -21.18 3.60
C CYS A 13 -7.15 -20.42 4.60
N HIS A 14 -6.99 -20.96 5.81
CA HIS A 14 -6.17 -20.37 6.87
C HIS A 14 -4.68 -20.21 6.49
N TRP A 15 -4.15 -21.08 5.61
CA TRP A 15 -2.78 -21.02 5.08
C TRP A 15 -2.45 -19.69 4.41
N PHE A 16 -3.48 -19.01 3.94
CA PHE A 16 -3.44 -17.78 3.19
C PHE A 16 -3.80 -16.55 4.05
N ARG A 17 -3.84 -16.68 5.38
CA ARG A 17 -4.00 -15.54 6.29
C ARG A 17 -2.71 -14.71 6.34
N LEU A 18 -2.82 -13.42 6.66
CA LEU A 18 -1.66 -12.58 6.94
C LEU A 18 -0.87 -13.20 8.09
N GLN A 19 0.43 -13.34 7.92
CA GLN A 19 1.30 -13.71 9.03
C GLN A 19 1.51 -12.46 9.87
N VAL A 20 1.28 -12.57 11.17
CA VAL A 20 1.59 -11.51 12.14
C VAL A 20 2.81 -12.00 12.91
N PRO A 21 4.02 -11.91 12.32
CA PRO A 21 5.21 -12.29 13.05
C PRO A 21 5.37 -11.34 14.23
N HIS A 22 5.55 -11.90 15.43
CA HIS A 22 6.03 -11.09 16.54
C HIS A 22 7.45 -10.63 16.18
N SER A 23 7.73 -9.33 16.26
CA SER A 23 9.10 -8.85 16.11
C SER A 23 9.94 -9.52 17.21
N PRO A 24 10.97 -10.31 16.87
CA PRO A 24 11.89 -10.80 17.89
C PRO A 24 12.47 -9.57 18.62
N PRO A 25 12.73 -9.64 19.94
CA PRO A 25 13.35 -8.55 20.68
C PRO A 25 14.78 -8.35 20.15
N GLN A 26 14.92 -7.59 19.08
CA GLN A 26 16.20 -7.11 18.57
C GLN A 26 16.55 -5.86 19.37
N GLY A 27 17.84 -5.61 19.60
CA GLY A 27 18.28 -4.36 20.18
C GLY A 27 17.76 -3.22 19.31
N LEU A 28 16.88 -2.38 19.87
CA LEU A 28 16.23 -1.29 19.15
C LEU A 28 17.31 -0.44 18.46
N ASP A 29 17.21 -0.28 17.14
CA ASP A 29 18.04 0.66 16.39
C ASP A 29 17.79 2.09 16.90
N TYR A 30 18.71 3.01 16.64
CA TYR A 30 18.63 4.40 17.13
C TYR A 30 17.28 5.08 16.81
N GLY A 31 16.71 4.82 15.62
CA GLY A 31 15.40 5.32 15.22
C GLY A 31 14.24 4.73 16.05
N GLU A 32 14.30 3.45 16.39
CA GLU A 32 13.26 2.75 17.19
C GLU A 32 13.30 3.16 18.66
N ARG A 33 14.47 3.51 19.18
CA ARG A 33 14.61 4.14 20.50
C ARG A 33 13.98 5.53 20.53
N ASN A 34 14.03 6.25 19.42
CA ASN A 34 13.65 7.66 19.33
C ASN A 34 12.30 7.91 18.64
N GLY A 35 11.48 6.88 18.46
CA GLY A 35 10.06 7.01 18.08
C GLY A 35 9.70 6.53 16.67
N TYR A 36 10.65 6.20 15.79
CA TYR A 36 10.35 5.59 14.49
C TYR A 36 10.37 4.07 14.55
N LEU A 37 9.25 3.41 14.25
CA LEU A 37 9.13 1.96 14.27
C LEU A 37 9.21 1.36 12.87
N LYS A 38 10.00 0.30 12.70
CA LYS A 38 10.02 -0.50 11.48
C LYS A 38 9.10 -1.72 11.62
N ASP A 39 7.91 -1.63 11.03
CA ASP A 39 6.95 -2.74 11.04
C ASP A 39 7.33 -3.83 10.01
N PRO A 40 7.49 -5.11 10.43
CA PRO A 40 7.86 -6.20 9.54
C PRO A 40 6.74 -6.46 8.51
N GLY A 41 7.01 -6.11 7.26
CA GLY A 41 6.05 -6.27 6.15
C GLY A 41 5.66 -4.94 5.50
N ARG A 42 5.91 -3.82 6.19
CA ARG A 42 5.76 -2.47 5.66
C ARG A 42 7.08 -1.95 5.09
N GLY A 43 6.99 -1.26 3.95
CA GLY A 43 8.13 -0.55 3.37
C GLY A 43 8.34 0.83 3.96
N ALA A 44 7.25 1.52 4.32
CA ALA A 44 7.29 2.84 4.93
C ALA A 44 7.45 2.73 6.46
N PRO A 45 8.30 3.57 7.08
CA PRO A 45 8.43 3.62 8.53
C PRO A 45 7.14 4.15 9.18
N LEU A 46 6.96 3.78 10.46
CA LEU A 46 5.90 4.31 11.31
C LEU A 46 6.51 5.30 12.30
N ALA A 47 5.78 6.37 12.61
CA ALA A 47 6.15 7.33 13.64
C ALA A 47 5.25 7.14 14.86
N ARG A 48 5.84 6.94 16.04
CA ARG A 48 5.12 6.93 17.32
C ARG A 48 4.99 8.36 17.82
N VAL A 49 3.76 8.85 17.88
CA VAL A 49 3.42 10.19 18.34
C VAL A 49 2.72 10.09 19.68
N ASP A 50 3.21 10.84 20.66
CA ASP A 50 2.65 10.87 22.00
C ASP A 50 1.77 12.13 22.15
N PHE A 51 0.45 11.96 22.12
CA PHE A 51 -0.50 13.03 22.41
C PHE A 51 -0.83 13.12 23.90
N ARG A 52 -1.17 14.31 24.37
CA ARG A 52 -1.81 14.46 25.68
C ARG A 52 -3.29 14.14 25.55
N HIS A 53 -3.81 13.25 26.39
CA HIS A 53 -5.22 12.94 26.36
C HIS A 53 -6.05 14.18 26.74
N PRO A 54 -7.16 14.49 26.04
CA PRO A 54 -7.90 15.74 26.24
C PRO A 54 -8.55 15.83 27.63
N ILE A 55 -9.10 14.72 28.12
CA ILE A 55 -9.88 14.69 29.37
C ILE A 55 -9.08 14.15 30.57
N ARG A 56 -8.32 13.06 30.39
CA ARG A 56 -7.61 12.36 31.48
C ARG A 56 -6.14 12.77 31.52
N TYR A 57 -5.52 12.74 32.70
CA TYR A 57 -4.07 12.94 32.86
C TYR A 57 -3.29 11.68 32.42
N LYS A 58 -3.26 11.43 31.11
CA LYS A 58 -2.51 10.34 30.49
C LYS A 58 -1.99 10.75 29.11
N LYS A 59 -0.92 10.09 28.65
CA LYS A 59 -0.44 10.20 27.27
C LYS A 59 -1.13 9.14 26.40
N GLN A 60 -1.57 9.53 25.21
CA GLN A 60 -2.07 8.65 24.16
C GLN A 60 -0.96 8.43 23.14
N LYS A 61 -0.51 7.19 23.00
CA LYS A 61 0.50 6.82 22.01
C LYS A 61 -0.22 6.37 20.74
N GLU A 62 0.05 7.03 19.63
CA GLU A 62 -0.52 6.70 18.33
C GLU A 62 0.57 6.43 17.31
N LEU A 63 0.29 5.57 16.33
CA LEU A 63 1.21 5.20 15.27
C LEU A 63 0.75 5.84 13.95
N PHE A 64 1.59 6.72 13.42
CA PHE A 64 1.38 7.41 12.16
C PHE A 64 2.23 6.78 11.06
N VAL A 65 1.80 6.96 9.82
CA VAL A 65 2.70 6.78 8.68
C VAL A 65 3.70 7.93 8.71
N ALA A 66 4.99 7.62 8.74
CA ALA A 66 6.00 8.67 8.68
C ALA A 66 5.99 9.31 7.28
N ALA A 67 5.88 10.64 7.26
CA ALA A 67 6.13 11.44 6.07
C ALA A 67 7.64 11.64 5.90
N GLU A 68 8.08 11.78 4.65
CA GLU A 68 9.47 12.10 4.36
C GLU A 68 9.84 13.47 4.96
N GLY A 69 11.03 13.56 5.55
CA GLY A 69 11.49 14.78 6.23
C GLY A 69 11.04 14.93 7.68
N MET A 70 10.22 14.01 8.22
CA MET A 70 9.96 14.00 9.66
C MET A 70 11.21 13.55 10.45
N TYR A 71 11.43 14.14 11.63
CA TYR A 71 12.57 13.81 12.50
C TYR A 71 12.13 13.54 13.94
N THR A 72 12.99 12.90 14.72
CA THR A 72 12.68 12.50 16.11
C THR A 72 12.63 13.72 17.01
N GLY A 73 11.58 13.84 17.83
CA GLY A 73 11.37 15.01 18.70
C GLY A 73 10.69 16.19 18.02
N GLN A 74 10.31 16.08 16.74
CA GLN A 74 9.47 17.06 16.07
C GLN A 74 8.08 17.14 16.74
N PHE A 75 7.55 18.36 16.90
CA PHE A 75 6.16 18.55 17.32
C PHE A 75 5.22 18.42 16.12
N LEU A 76 4.24 17.52 16.23
CA LEU A 76 3.17 17.36 15.26
C LEU A 76 1.89 18.01 15.77
N TYR A 77 1.22 18.73 14.88
CA TYR A 77 -0.08 19.35 15.14
C TYR A 77 -1.15 18.72 14.26
N CYS A 78 -2.26 18.32 14.88
CA CYS A 78 -3.41 17.73 14.20
C CYS A 78 -4.64 18.62 14.42
N GLY A 79 -5.27 19.07 13.34
CA GLY A 79 -6.55 19.78 13.39
C GLY A 79 -6.65 20.96 12.43
N LYS A 80 -7.81 21.63 12.45
CA LYS A 80 -8.12 22.73 11.52
C LYS A 80 -7.21 23.96 11.65
N LYS A 81 -6.64 24.17 12.84
CA LYS A 81 -5.75 25.32 13.16
C LYS A 81 -4.27 24.96 13.09
N ALA A 82 -3.91 23.74 12.71
CA ALA A 82 -2.52 23.35 12.57
C ALA A 82 -1.88 24.15 11.43
N THR A 83 -0.59 24.43 11.55
CA THR A 83 0.18 25.09 10.48
C THR A 83 0.51 24.09 9.38
N LEU A 84 0.64 24.57 8.14
CA LEU A 84 1.03 23.72 7.01
C LEU A 84 2.53 23.45 7.06
N VAL A 85 2.90 22.38 7.77
CA VAL A 85 4.29 21.90 7.93
C VAL A 85 4.31 20.40 7.70
N VAL A 86 5.44 19.87 7.20
CA VAL A 86 5.66 18.43 6.99
C VAL A 86 5.39 17.66 8.29
N GLY A 87 4.50 16.68 8.21
CA GLY A 87 4.09 15.84 9.35
C GLY A 87 2.80 16.29 10.05
N ASN A 88 2.38 17.55 9.88
CA ASN A 88 1.10 18.01 10.46
C ASN A 88 -0.10 17.42 9.72
N VAL A 89 -1.21 17.26 10.43
CA VAL A 89 -2.47 16.71 9.90
C VAL A 89 -3.53 17.80 9.86
N LEU A 90 -3.94 18.17 8.64
CA LEU A 90 -4.90 19.22 8.36
C LEU A 90 -6.06 18.67 7.52
N PRO A 91 -7.26 19.28 7.59
CA PRO A 91 -8.30 18.98 6.62
C PRO A 91 -7.86 19.43 5.22
N LEU A 92 -8.23 18.65 4.18
CA LEU A 92 -7.83 18.96 2.81
C LEU A 92 -8.25 20.37 2.35
N ARG A 93 -9.41 20.87 2.82
CA ARG A 93 -9.91 22.21 2.50
C ARG A 93 -8.96 23.35 2.91
N SER A 94 -8.10 23.15 3.92
CA SER A 94 -7.15 24.18 4.37
C SER A 94 -5.77 24.06 3.74
N ILE A 95 -5.55 23.05 2.90
CA ILE A 95 -4.28 22.79 2.21
C ILE A 95 -4.38 23.45 0.83
N PRO A 96 -3.36 24.17 0.35
CA PRO A 96 -3.41 24.80 -0.96
C PRO A 96 -3.37 23.76 -2.11
N GLU A 97 -3.94 24.13 -3.24
CA GLU A 97 -3.86 23.35 -4.48
C GLU A 97 -2.41 23.18 -4.92
N GLY A 98 -2.09 22.03 -5.51
CA GLY A 98 -0.73 21.62 -5.88
C GLY A 98 0.09 21.05 -4.72
N ALA A 99 -0.38 21.14 -3.47
CA ALA A 99 0.33 20.57 -2.33
C ALA A 99 0.37 19.04 -2.38
N VAL A 100 1.49 18.50 -1.92
CA VAL A 100 1.73 17.06 -1.77
C VAL A 100 1.27 16.63 -0.37
N VAL A 101 0.40 15.63 -0.33
CA VAL A 101 -0.20 15.09 0.89
C VAL A 101 -0.07 13.57 0.94
N CYS A 102 0.01 12.99 2.13
CA CYS A 102 0.07 11.55 2.35
C CYS A 102 -1.04 11.10 3.32
N ASN A 103 -1.36 9.79 3.32
CA ASN A 103 -2.36 9.20 4.23
C ASN A 103 -3.72 9.93 4.22
N VAL A 104 -4.20 10.30 3.03
CA VAL A 104 -5.46 11.03 2.84
C VAL A 104 -6.66 10.15 3.24
N GLU A 105 -7.75 10.75 3.70
CA GLU A 105 -8.99 10.05 4.03
C GLU A 105 -9.92 9.93 2.81
N LEU A 106 -10.58 8.78 2.65
CA LEU A 106 -11.63 8.58 1.62
C LEU A 106 -12.94 9.20 2.10
N HIS A 107 -13.33 8.88 3.33
CA HIS A 107 -14.40 9.54 4.06
C HIS A 107 -13.84 10.17 5.33
N VAL A 108 -14.46 11.26 5.78
CA VAL A 108 -14.05 11.98 6.97
C VAL A 108 -14.07 11.03 8.18
N GLY A 109 -12.90 10.82 8.80
CA GLY A 109 -12.74 9.96 9.98
C GLY A 109 -12.20 8.54 9.70
N ASP A 110 -11.90 8.19 8.45
CA ASP A 110 -11.36 6.86 8.09
C ASP A 110 -9.92 6.62 8.57
N ARG A 111 -9.24 7.63 9.17
CA ARG A 111 -7.85 7.57 9.66
C ARG A 111 -6.80 7.29 8.57
N GLY A 112 -7.17 7.57 7.32
CA GLY A 112 -6.31 7.47 6.15
C GLY A 112 -6.36 6.12 5.44
N ALA A 113 -6.51 6.16 4.11
CA ALA A 113 -6.58 4.97 3.25
C ALA A 113 -5.69 5.08 1.99
N PRO A 114 -5.86 6.07 1.10
CA PRO A 114 -4.94 6.36 -0.01
C PRO A 114 -3.57 6.89 0.45
N ALA A 115 -2.57 6.74 -0.43
CA ALA A 115 -1.19 7.22 -0.23
C ALA A 115 -0.51 6.77 1.08
N ARG A 116 -0.57 5.45 1.37
CA ARG A 116 0.05 4.83 2.56
C ARG A 116 1.26 3.96 2.28
N ALA A 117 1.56 3.65 1.01
CA ALA A 117 2.76 2.89 0.70
C ALA A 117 4.00 3.80 0.73
N SER A 118 5.19 3.21 0.87
CA SER A 118 6.45 3.96 0.77
C SER A 118 6.57 4.62 -0.61
N GLY A 119 6.79 5.94 -0.63
CA GLY A 119 6.92 6.72 -1.87
C GLY A 119 5.59 7.04 -2.56
N ASP A 120 4.45 6.56 -2.05
CA ASP A 120 3.14 7.01 -2.56
C ASP A 120 2.83 8.39 -1.96
N TYR A 121 2.30 9.30 -2.78
CA TYR A 121 1.78 10.59 -2.36
C TYR A 121 0.52 10.94 -3.15
N SER A 122 -0.23 11.92 -2.69
CA SER A 122 -1.37 12.48 -3.41
C SER A 122 -1.14 13.97 -3.62
N ILE A 123 -1.59 14.48 -4.75
CA ILE A 123 -1.57 15.92 -5.05
C ILE A 123 -2.99 16.44 -4.95
N VAL A 124 -3.17 17.54 -4.22
CA VAL A 124 -4.42 18.30 -4.22
C VAL A 124 -4.54 19.03 -5.56
N ILE A 125 -5.61 18.78 -6.31
CA ILE A 125 -5.81 19.36 -7.64
C ILE A 125 -6.64 20.63 -7.54
N ALA A 126 -7.81 20.54 -6.91
CA ALA A 126 -8.77 21.64 -6.88
C ALA A 126 -9.70 21.53 -5.66
N HIS A 127 -10.12 22.68 -5.14
CA HIS A 127 -11.19 22.77 -4.15
C HIS A 127 -12.48 23.26 -4.80
N ASN A 128 -13.58 22.55 -4.52
CA ASN A 128 -14.91 23.02 -4.80
C ASN A 128 -15.56 23.45 -3.47
N HIS A 129 -15.72 24.77 -3.30
CA HIS A 129 -16.28 25.35 -2.09
C HIS A 129 -17.79 25.19 -1.96
N ASP A 130 -18.50 24.99 -3.08
CA ASP A 130 -19.97 24.85 -3.08
C ASP A 130 -20.39 23.49 -2.53
N ASN A 131 -19.65 22.44 -2.90
CA ASN A 131 -19.92 21.06 -2.49
C ASN A 131 -18.98 20.57 -1.37
N ASP A 132 -18.12 21.43 -0.84
CA ASP A 132 -17.06 21.09 0.13
C ASP A 132 -16.23 19.85 -0.29
N THR A 133 -16.05 19.65 -1.60
CA THR A 133 -15.31 18.52 -2.16
C THR A 133 -13.94 18.98 -2.59
N THR A 134 -12.92 18.20 -2.24
CA THR A 134 -11.56 18.42 -2.72
C THR A 134 -11.21 17.32 -3.72
N ARG A 135 -10.85 17.72 -4.93
CA ARG A 135 -10.31 16.82 -5.94
C ARG A 135 -8.84 16.63 -5.67
N TRP A 136 -8.42 15.39 -5.54
CA TRP A 136 -7.02 15.01 -5.40
C TRP A 136 -6.73 13.82 -6.32
N ARG A 137 -5.46 13.66 -6.70
CA ARG A 137 -4.98 12.51 -7.47
C ARG A 137 -3.90 11.80 -6.68
N LYS A 138 -4.00 10.47 -6.62
CA LYS A 138 -2.95 9.64 -6.05
C LYS A 138 -1.88 9.40 -7.11
N ASN A 139 -0.66 9.78 -6.81
CA ASN A 139 0.50 9.43 -7.61
C ASN A 139 1.33 8.37 -6.87
N ARG A 140 2.12 7.62 -7.64
CA ARG A 140 3.12 6.71 -7.09
C ARG A 140 4.46 7.09 -7.69
N GLU A 141 5.34 7.60 -6.85
CA GLU A 141 6.76 7.51 -7.15
C GLU A 141 7.27 6.20 -6.58
N ALA A 142 7.57 5.25 -7.47
CA ALA A 142 8.11 3.96 -7.08
C ALA A 142 9.60 4.09 -6.69
N HIS A 143 9.94 4.96 -5.74
CA HIS A 143 11.27 5.01 -5.15
C HIS A 143 11.39 3.95 -4.06
N PHE A 144 11.38 2.68 -4.47
CA PHE A 144 11.83 1.61 -3.58
C PHE A 144 13.31 1.40 -3.84
N LEU A 145 14.17 1.86 -2.92
CA LEU A 145 15.52 1.34 -2.75
C LEU A 145 15.40 -0.17 -2.56
N ARG A 146 15.47 -0.90 -3.67
CA ARG A 146 15.38 -2.35 -3.70
C ARG A 146 16.73 -2.88 -3.26
N GLN A 147 16.99 -2.84 -1.96
CA GLN A 147 18.02 -3.72 -1.40
C GLN A 147 17.68 -5.15 -1.82
N VAL A 148 18.69 -5.87 -2.31
CA VAL A 148 18.59 -7.24 -2.79
C VAL A 148 18.29 -8.15 -1.60
N THR A 149 17.04 -8.19 -1.18
CA THR A 149 16.54 -9.12 -0.18
C THR A 149 16.02 -10.35 -0.90
N HIS A 150 16.44 -11.55 -0.47
CA HIS A 150 15.91 -12.81 -0.99
C HIS A 150 14.38 -12.80 -0.89
N ALA A 151 13.68 -13.08 -2.00
CA ALA A 151 12.22 -13.02 -2.10
C ALA A 151 11.53 -13.82 -0.97
N TYR A 152 12.13 -14.94 -0.56
CA TYR A 152 11.68 -15.74 0.58
C TYR A 152 11.49 -14.89 1.85
N HIS A 153 12.52 -14.16 2.30
CA HIS A 153 12.46 -13.35 3.52
C HIS A 153 11.45 -12.20 3.41
N LYS A 154 11.31 -11.61 2.22
CA LYS A 154 10.31 -10.56 1.95
C LYS A 154 8.87 -11.07 2.08
N TYR A 155 8.59 -12.28 1.58
CA TYR A 155 7.26 -12.87 1.66
C TYR A 155 7.00 -13.62 2.96
N ARG A 156 8.04 -13.98 3.74
CA ARG A 156 7.92 -14.58 5.07
C ARG A 156 7.20 -13.69 6.08
N VAL A 157 7.35 -12.37 5.99
CA VAL A 157 6.63 -11.44 6.88
C VAL A 157 5.25 -11.05 6.34
N LYS A 158 4.89 -11.54 5.14
CA LYS A 158 3.63 -11.25 4.48
C LYS A 158 2.77 -12.50 4.47
N ARG A 159 1.56 -12.33 3.96
CA ARG A 159 0.68 -13.45 3.62
C ARG A 159 1.42 -14.45 2.72
N ASN A 160 1.19 -15.74 2.93
CA ASN A 160 1.77 -16.77 2.08
C ASN A 160 1.29 -16.67 0.62
N CYS A 161 2.07 -16.02 -0.23
CA CYS A 161 1.78 -15.87 -1.65
C CYS A 161 2.94 -16.26 -2.57
N TRP A 162 4.05 -16.73 -2.00
CA TRP A 162 5.26 -17.12 -2.70
C TRP A 162 5.71 -18.51 -2.23
N PRO A 163 6.18 -19.41 -3.12
CA PRO A 163 6.36 -19.24 -4.56
C PRO A 163 5.04 -19.28 -5.37
N ILE A 164 5.12 -18.87 -6.65
CA ILE A 164 3.99 -18.91 -7.58
C ILE A 164 4.29 -19.93 -8.69
N VAL A 165 3.60 -21.08 -8.63
CA VAL A 165 3.62 -22.09 -9.70
C VAL A 165 2.75 -21.59 -10.86
N ARG A 166 3.28 -21.64 -12.09
CA ARG A 166 2.54 -21.28 -13.31
C ARG A 166 1.39 -22.26 -13.52
N GLY A 167 0.21 -21.77 -13.89
CA GLY A 167 -0.95 -22.62 -14.17
C GLY A 167 -0.72 -23.65 -15.29
N LEU A 168 0.15 -23.32 -16.25
CA LEU A 168 0.59 -24.21 -17.34
C LEU A 168 1.39 -25.43 -16.86
N ALA A 169 2.04 -25.33 -15.70
CA ALA A 169 2.82 -26.43 -15.12
C ALA A 169 1.97 -27.35 -14.24
N MET A 170 0.68 -27.07 -14.09
CA MET A 170 -0.26 -27.84 -13.27
C MET A 170 -1.02 -28.86 -14.12
N ASN A 171 -1.61 -29.85 -13.48
CA ASN A 171 -2.50 -30.81 -14.13
C ASN A 171 -3.85 -30.17 -14.50
N PRO A 172 -4.59 -30.70 -15.50
CA PRO A 172 -5.89 -30.16 -15.92
C PRO A 172 -6.91 -30.05 -14.77
N VAL A 173 -6.82 -30.97 -13.80
CA VAL A 173 -7.70 -31.00 -12.64
C VAL A 173 -7.46 -29.84 -11.67
N GLU A 174 -6.25 -29.28 -11.65
CA GLU A 174 -5.83 -28.25 -10.67
C GLU A 174 -5.89 -26.83 -11.21
N HIS A 175 -5.82 -26.66 -12.54
CA HIS A 175 -5.81 -25.35 -13.17
C HIS A 175 -6.37 -25.42 -14.60
N PRO A 176 -7.20 -24.45 -15.03
CA PRO A 176 -7.76 -24.43 -16.39
C PRO A 176 -6.70 -24.44 -17.51
N HIS A 177 -5.57 -23.75 -17.29
CA HIS A 177 -4.45 -23.75 -18.24
C HIS A 177 -3.53 -24.98 -18.13
N GLY A 178 -3.84 -25.93 -17.26
CA GLY A 178 -2.98 -27.07 -16.97
C GLY A 178 -3.22 -28.25 -17.90
N GLY A 179 -2.18 -29.05 -18.13
CA GLY A 179 -2.24 -30.29 -18.89
C GLY A 179 -1.77 -30.23 -20.34
N GLY A 180 -2.07 -31.31 -21.07
CA GLY A 180 -1.60 -31.55 -22.44
C GLY A 180 -0.16 -32.09 -22.49
N ASN A 181 0.23 -32.58 -23.67
CA ASN A 181 1.61 -33.05 -23.92
C ASN A 181 2.62 -31.89 -24.10
N ARG A 182 2.14 -30.68 -24.38
CA ARG A 182 2.95 -29.47 -24.51
C ARG A 182 2.35 -28.37 -23.65
N GLN A 183 3.18 -27.56 -23.01
CA GLN A 183 2.72 -26.46 -22.16
C GLN A 183 2.19 -25.30 -23.02
N HIS A 184 0.86 -25.22 -23.16
CA HIS A 184 0.16 -24.13 -23.84
C HIS A 184 -1.24 -23.97 -23.24
N ILE A 185 -1.85 -22.78 -23.37
CA ILE A 185 -3.17 -22.51 -22.76
C ILE A 185 -4.30 -23.19 -23.54
N GLY A 186 -4.17 -23.29 -24.87
CA GLY A 186 -5.15 -23.96 -25.73
C GLY A 186 -6.49 -23.24 -25.91
N HIS A 187 -6.80 -22.23 -25.09
CA HIS A 187 -8.05 -21.45 -25.15
C HIS A 187 -7.85 -19.98 -24.73
N ALA A 188 -8.87 -19.15 -24.92
CA ALA A 188 -8.84 -17.75 -24.46
C ALA A 188 -8.82 -17.68 -22.92
N SER A 189 -7.98 -16.80 -22.35
CA SER A 189 -7.73 -16.72 -20.90
C SER A 189 -8.75 -15.86 -20.16
N THR A 190 -10.03 -16.24 -20.21
CA THR A 190 -11.13 -15.51 -19.54
C THR A 190 -11.41 -16.14 -18.18
N LYS A 191 -11.37 -15.33 -17.10
CA LYS A 191 -11.48 -15.68 -15.66
C LYS A 191 -10.19 -16.10 -14.95
N VAL A 192 -9.28 -16.79 -15.63
CA VAL A 192 -7.93 -17.09 -15.11
C VAL A 192 -6.92 -16.60 -16.16
N GLY A 193 -6.06 -15.64 -15.80
CA GLY A 193 -5.23 -14.89 -16.75
C GLY A 193 -5.61 -13.41 -16.82
N LEU A 194 -5.87 -12.89 -18.02
CA LEU A 194 -6.21 -11.48 -18.25
C LEU A 194 -7.72 -11.25 -18.10
N ILE A 195 -8.15 -10.93 -16.88
CA ILE A 195 -9.58 -10.73 -16.56
C ILE A 195 -10.05 -9.38 -17.12
N ALA A 196 -11.07 -9.40 -17.98
CA ALA A 196 -11.70 -8.20 -18.56
C ALA A 196 -10.71 -7.21 -19.19
N ALA A 197 -9.61 -7.72 -19.76
CA ALA A 197 -8.59 -6.88 -20.38
C ALA A 197 -9.16 -6.22 -21.64
N ARG A 198 -9.25 -4.89 -21.62
CA ARG A 198 -9.65 -4.08 -22.79
C ARG A 198 -8.58 -4.08 -23.89
N ARG A 199 -7.33 -4.34 -23.52
CA ARG A 199 -6.17 -4.37 -24.42
C ARG A 199 -5.16 -5.39 -23.92
N THR A 200 -4.48 -6.05 -24.85
CA THR A 200 -3.41 -7.01 -24.58
C THR A 200 -2.14 -6.62 -25.34
N GLY A 201 -1.01 -7.25 -25.01
CA GLY A 201 0.29 -6.97 -25.63
C GLY A 201 1.06 -5.81 -25.00
N HIS A 202 2.30 -5.62 -25.43
CA HIS A 202 3.18 -4.56 -24.92
C HIS A 202 2.86 -3.22 -25.58
N LEU A 203 2.70 -2.17 -24.78
CA LEU A 203 2.48 -0.81 -25.29
C LEU A 203 3.79 -0.28 -25.88
N ARG A 204 3.74 0.18 -27.14
CA ARG A 204 4.88 0.80 -27.84
C ARG A 204 4.48 2.15 -28.41
N GLY A 205 5.46 3.05 -28.53
CA GLY A 205 5.27 4.38 -29.12
C GLY A 205 4.29 5.26 -28.35
N GLN A 206 3.45 5.99 -29.08
CA GLN A 206 2.51 6.97 -28.51
C GLN A 206 1.50 6.37 -27.53
N ALA A 207 1.14 5.10 -27.69
CA ALA A 207 0.23 4.40 -26.78
C ALA A 207 0.82 4.16 -25.38
N ALA A 208 2.15 4.08 -25.25
CA ALA A 208 2.82 4.05 -23.96
C ALA A 208 2.86 5.45 -23.33
N ALA A 209 3.08 6.49 -24.14
CA ALA A 209 3.14 7.88 -23.68
C ALA A 209 1.78 8.40 -23.19
N SER A 210 0.66 7.97 -23.81
CA SER A 210 -0.68 8.35 -23.37
C SER A 210 -1.11 7.64 -22.08
N ALA A 211 -0.74 6.36 -21.91
CA ALA A 211 -1.04 5.59 -20.69
C ALA A 211 -0.33 6.15 -19.45
N ALA A 212 0.91 6.62 -19.60
CA ALA A 212 1.67 7.25 -18.51
C ALA A 212 1.05 8.58 -18.02
N LYS A 213 0.25 9.26 -18.84
CA LYS A 213 -0.41 10.53 -18.48
C LYS A 213 -1.74 10.32 -17.74
N SER A 214 -2.38 9.17 -17.93
CA SER A 214 -3.73 8.86 -17.42
C SER A 214 -3.80 8.25 -16.02
N GLU A 215 -2.68 7.87 -15.39
CA GLU A 215 -2.62 7.30 -14.04
C GLU A 215 -2.34 8.33 -12.95
#